data_AF-A0A7Y5MRB0-F1
#
_entry.id   AF-A0A7Y5MRB0-F1
#
_cell.length_a   1.000
_cell.length_b   1.000
_cell.length_c   1.000
_cell.angle_alpha   90.00
_cell.angle_beta   90.00
_cell.angle_gamma   90.00
#
_symmetry.space_group_name_H-M   'P 1'
#
loop_
_entity.id
_entity.type
_entity.pdbx_description
1 polymer ?
#
loop_
_entity_poly.entity_id
_entity_poly.type
_entity_poly.pdbx_seq_one_letter_code
_entity_poly.pdbx_strand_id
1 'polypeptide(L)'
;MIYHAIKPLMIILFLGCLFDMPYGYYQLVRFVAMIGFIALAVKEKKRGENSLFVFWIASSILVNPIFKIALGRVLWNIVDIGWVIILSISIWIEYRKEKEGKS
;
A
#
# COMPACT_ATOMS: atom_id res chain seq x y z
N MET A 1 15.65 0.74 7.31
CA MET A 1 15.89 1.59 6.13
C MET A 1 14.88 1.31 5.01
N ILE A 2 14.81 0.08 4.46
CA ILE A 2 13.94 -0.29 3.32
C ILE A 2 12.46 0.13 3.46
N TYR A 3 11.82 -0.10 4.62
CA TYR A 3 10.39 0.20 4.81
C TYR A 3 10.01 1.68 4.71
N HIS A 4 10.94 2.60 4.92
CA HIS A 4 10.67 4.04 4.84
C HIS A 4 10.51 4.51 3.40
N ALA A 5 11.06 3.78 2.43
CA ALA A 5 10.95 4.09 1.01
C ALA A 5 9.75 3.40 0.34
N ILE A 6 9.27 2.27 0.89
CA ILE A 6 8.15 1.50 0.31
C ILE A 6 6.86 2.34 0.30
N LYS A 7 6.48 2.94 1.43
CA LYS A 7 5.21 3.66 1.54
C LYS A 7 5.14 4.89 0.60
N PRO A 8 6.16 5.78 0.55
CA PRO A 8 6.16 6.90 -0.39
C PRO A 8 6.13 6.45 -1.86
N LEU A 9 6.90 5.42 -2.22
CA LEU A 9 6.89 4.86 -3.57
C LEU A 9 5.48 4.38 -3.96
N MET A 10 4.82 3.62 -3.08
CA MET A 10 3.47 3.12 -3.33
C MET A 10 2.45 4.25 -3.49
N ILE A 11 2.56 5.32 -2.68
CA ILE A 11 1.71 6.50 -2.80
C ILE A 11 1.85 7.12 -4.20
N ILE A 12 3.09 7.32 -4.67
CA ILE A 12 3.34 7.91 -5.99
C ILE A 12 2.77 7.02 -7.10
N LEU A 13 2.96 5.70 -7.00
CA LEU A 13 2.45 4.75 -7.99
C LEU A 13 0.92 4.73 -8.06
N PHE A 14 0.24 4.71 -6.91
CA PHE A 14 -1.23 4.77 -6.85
C PHE A 14 -1.77 6.12 -7.35
N LEU A 15 -1.11 7.24 -7.02
CA LEU A 15 -1.47 8.55 -7.59
C LEU A 15 -1.32 8.56 -9.11
N GLY A 16 -0.28 7.91 -9.64
CA GLY A 16 -0.12 7.73 -11.10
C GLY A 16 -1.26 6.96 -11.75
N CYS A 17 -1.90 6.02 -11.03
CA CYS A 17 -3.05 5.27 -11.53
C CYS A 17 -4.33 6.12 -11.67
N LEU A 18 -4.42 7.29 -11.02
CA LEU A 18 -5.59 8.17 -11.19
C LEU A 18 -5.66 8.79 -12.59
N PHE A 19 -4.53 8.87 -13.29
CA PHE A 19 -4.47 9.33 -14.67
C PHE A 19 -4.80 8.21 -15.65
N ASP A 20 -5.19 8.56 -16.87
CA ASP A 20 -5.43 7.59 -17.95
C ASP A 20 -4.10 7.06 -18.51
N MET A 21 -3.62 6.00 -17.87
CA MET A 21 -2.40 5.29 -18.23
C MET A 21 -2.71 4.05 -19.08
N PRO A 22 -1.72 3.50 -19.83
CA PRO A 22 -1.90 2.24 -20.54
C PRO A 22 -2.12 1.08 -19.57
N TYR A 23 -2.83 0.03 -20.03
CA TYR A 23 -3.18 -1.13 -19.19
C TYR A 23 -1.98 -1.76 -18.48
N GLY A 24 -0.82 -1.83 -19.16
CA GLY A 24 0.41 -2.37 -18.59
C GLY A 24 0.93 -1.61 -17.36
N TYR A 25 0.68 -0.30 -17.27
CA TYR A 25 1.05 0.50 -16.09
C TYR A 25 0.29 0.02 -14.85
N TYR A 26 -1.03 -0.17 -14.96
CA TYR A 26 -1.83 -0.68 -13.84
C TYR A 26 -1.41 -2.08 -13.41
N GLN A 27 -1.09 -2.97 -14.36
CA GLN A 27 -0.61 -4.32 -14.03
C GLN A 27 0.73 -4.28 -13.28
N LEU A 28 1.66 -3.41 -13.72
CA LEU A 28 2.93 -3.20 -13.05
C LEU A 28 2.72 -2.66 -11.62
N VAL A 29 1.90 -1.62 -11.46
CA VAL A 29 1.60 -1.04 -10.15
C VAL A 29 0.97 -2.07 -9.21
N ARG A 30 0.02 -2.88 -9.69
CA ARG A 30 -0.60 -3.99 -8.93
C ARG A 30 0.44 -5.00 -8.44
N PHE A 31 1.36 -5.41 -9.33
CA PHE A 31 2.44 -6.34 -8.97
C PHE A 31 3.39 -5.74 -7.92
N VAL A 32 3.85 -4.51 -8.14
CA VAL A 32 4.74 -3.80 -7.20
C VAL A 32 4.03 -3.57 -5.86
N ALA A 33 2.76 -3.18 -5.88
CA ALA A 33 1.96 -2.96 -4.68
C ALA A 33 1.71 -4.25 -3.90
N MET A 34 1.48 -5.37 -4.58
CA MET A 34 1.35 -6.68 -3.92
C MET A 34 2.62 -7.01 -3.14
N ILE A 35 3.80 -6.88 -3.76
CA ILE A 35 5.10 -7.11 -3.09
C ILE A 35 5.30 -6.12 -1.93
N GLY A 36 4.99 -4.85 -2.15
CA GLY A 36 5.09 -3.80 -1.14
C GLY A 36 4.22 -4.06 0.09
N PHE A 37 2.96 -4.46 -0.12
CA PHE A 37 2.05 -4.82 0.97
C PHE A 37 2.46 -6.10 1.69
N ILE A 38 2.98 -7.11 1.00
CA ILE A 38 3.56 -8.31 1.66
C ILE A 38 4.74 -7.91 2.54
N ALA A 39 5.64 -7.04 2.06
CA ALA A 39 6.76 -6.56 2.85
C ALA A 39 6.30 -5.78 4.10
N LEU A 40 5.28 -4.93 3.96
CA LEU A 40 4.66 -4.22 5.09
C LEU A 40 4.01 -5.18 6.08
N ALA A 41 3.32 -6.22 5.60
CA ALA A 41 2.76 -7.25 6.46
C ALA A 41 3.86 -7.93 7.30
N VAL A 42 4.95 -8.39 6.65
CA VAL A 42 6.07 -9.02 7.36
C VAL A 42 6.69 -8.09 8.41
N LYS A 43 6.79 -6.79 8.13
CA LYS A 43 7.23 -5.78 9.11
C LYS A 43 6.32 -5.76 10.34
N GLU A 44 5.01 -5.63 10.14
CA GLU A 44 4.05 -5.51 11.24
C GLU A 44 3.91 -6.81 12.04
N LYS A 45 4.02 -7.98 11.37
CA LYS A 45 4.12 -9.28 12.05
C LYS A 45 5.31 -9.33 13.02
N LYS A 46 6.47 -8.81 12.62
CA LYS A 46 7.65 -8.73 13.50
C LYS A 46 7.50 -7.76 14.66
N ARG A 47 6.61 -6.76 14.54
CA ARG A 47 6.30 -5.78 15.60
C ARG A 47 5.19 -6.25 16.55
N GLY A 48 4.60 -7.42 16.31
CA GLY A 48 3.46 -7.93 17.09
C GLY A 48 2.13 -7.24 16.76
N GLU A 49 2.08 -6.41 15.73
CA GLU A 49 0.90 -5.63 15.32
C GLU A 49 -0.01 -6.48 14.42
N ASN A 50 -0.64 -7.50 15.01
CA ASN A 50 -1.40 -8.52 14.28
C ASN A 50 -2.55 -7.93 13.42
N SER A 51 -3.22 -6.88 13.90
CA SER A 51 -4.29 -6.21 13.15
C SER A 51 -3.77 -5.56 11.87
N LEU A 52 -2.62 -4.88 11.93
CA LEU A 52 -1.98 -4.27 10.76
C LEU A 52 -1.40 -5.33 9.82
N PHE A 53 -0.87 -6.43 10.37
CA PHE A 53 -0.45 -7.58 9.56
C PHE A 53 -1.57 -8.10 8.68
N VAL A 54 -2.74 -8.41 9.27
CA VAL A 54 -3.91 -8.91 8.53
C VAL A 54 -4.38 -7.90 7.49
N PHE A 55 -4.41 -6.61 7.85
CA PHE A 55 -4.78 -5.53 6.94
C PHE A 55 -3.88 -5.47 5.69
N TRP A 56 -2.56 -5.55 5.86
CA TRP A 56 -1.61 -5.50 4.74
C TRP A 56 -1.66 -6.78 3.88
N ILE A 57 -1.88 -7.95 4.48
CA ILE A 57 -2.09 -9.19 3.72
C ILE A 57 -3.40 -9.13 2.93
N ALA A 58 -4.50 -8.68 3.52
CA ALA A 58 -5.76 -8.52 2.80
C ALA A 58 -5.60 -7.54 1.63
N SER A 59 -4.87 -6.43 1.84
CA SER A 59 -4.54 -5.47 0.79
C SER A 59 -3.72 -6.08 -0.34
N SER A 60 -2.72 -6.93 -0.03
CA SER A 60 -1.89 -7.58 -1.05
C SER A 60 -2.70 -8.55 -1.92
N ILE A 61 -3.64 -9.28 -1.32
CA ILE A 61 -4.56 -10.16 -2.03
C ILE A 61 -5.49 -9.36 -2.92
N LEU A 62 -6.02 -8.23 -2.44
CA LEU A 62 -6.92 -7.37 -3.21
C LEU A 62 -6.25 -6.80 -4.47
N VAL A 63 -4.98 -6.39 -4.38
CA VAL A 63 -4.22 -5.83 -5.52
C VAL A 63 -3.48 -6.88 -6.37
N ASN A 64 -3.60 -8.15 -6.04
CA ASN A 64 -2.82 -9.20 -6.68
C ASN A 64 -3.12 -9.27 -8.20
N PRO A 65 -2.10 -9.25 -9.09
CA PRO A 65 -2.30 -9.37 -10.53
C PRO A 65 -2.76 -10.77 -11.00
N ILE A 66 -2.62 -11.80 -10.17
CA ILE A 66 -2.98 -13.20 -10.48
C ILE A 66 -4.50 -13.37 -10.51
N PHE A 67 -5.20 -12.79 -9.53
CA PHE A 67 -6.66 -12.83 -9.47
C PHE A 67 -7.22 -11.53 -10.03
N LYS A 68 -7.63 -11.54 -11.30
CA LYS A 68 -8.17 -10.35 -11.94
C LYS A 68 -9.55 -10.01 -11.36
N ILE A 69 -9.58 -9.08 -10.42
CA ILE A 69 -10.82 -8.49 -9.92
C ILE A 69 -11.23 -7.39 -10.90
N ALA A 70 -12.31 -7.64 -11.64
CA ALA A 70 -12.86 -6.71 -12.61
C ALA A 70 -13.67 -5.59 -11.91
N LEU A 71 -13.05 -4.85 -10.98
CA LEU A 71 -13.59 -3.59 -10.51
C LEU A 71 -13.46 -2.61 -11.69
N GLY A 72 -14.53 -1.89 -12.02
CA GLY A 72 -14.47 -0.85 -13.07
C GLY A 72 -13.44 0.23 -12.71
N ARG A 73 -12.98 1.01 -13.70
CA ARG A 73 -11.98 2.08 -13.52
C ARG A 73 -12.32 3.03 -12.36
N VAL A 74 -13.58 3.45 -12.27
CA VAL A 74 -14.07 4.34 -11.20
C VAL A 74 -13.84 3.72 -9.82
N LEU A 75 -14.19 2.45 -9.65
CA LEU A 75 -14.07 1.77 -8.38
C LEU A 75 -12.60 1.56 -8.02
N TRP A 76 -11.75 1.17 -8.97
CA TRP A 76 -10.30 1.08 -8.72
C TRP A 76 -9.68 2.42 -8.32
N ASN A 77 -10.09 3.53 -8.94
CA ASN A 77 -9.60 4.86 -8.55
C ASN A 77 -9.97 5.19 -7.10
N ILE A 78 -11.18 4.83 -6.65
CA ILE A 78 -11.61 5.01 -5.25
C ILE A 78 -10.72 4.19 -4.31
N VAL A 79 -10.45 2.93 -4.63
CA VAL A 79 -9.60 2.08 -3.79
C VAL A 79 -8.15 2.60 -3.78
N ASP A 80 -7.62 3.04 -4.92
CA ASP A 80 -6.27 3.60 -5.03
C ASP A 80 -6.14 4.89 -4.19
N ILE A 81 -7.14 5.77 -4.20
CA ILE A 81 -7.20 6.94 -3.30
C ILE A 81 -7.23 6.49 -1.83
N GLY A 82 -8.02 5.46 -1.51
CA GLY A 82 -8.07 4.89 -0.16
C GLY A 82 -6.70 4.45 0.34
N TRP A 83 -5.93 3.72 -0.48
CA TRP A 83 -4.57 3.32 -0.13
C TRP A 83 -3.61 4.49 0.03
N VAL A 84 -3.71 5.52 -0.82
CA VAL A 84 -2.90 6.74 -0.67
C VAL A 84 -3.12 7.39 0.70
N ILE A 85 -4.38 7.51 1.14
CA ILE A 85 -4.72 8.08 2.45
C ILE A 85 -4.20 7.19 3.58
N ILE A 86 -4.46 5.89 3.53
CA ILE A 86 -4.06 4.94 4.58
C ILE A 86 -2.53 4.89 4.73
N LEU A 87 -1.79 4.84 3.62
CA LEU A 87 -0.32 4.87 3.64
C LEU A 87 0.21 6.18 4.21
N SER A 88 -0.41 7.32 3.86
CA SER A 88 -0.04 8.64 4.37
C SER A 88 -0.24 8.74 5.88
N ILE A 89 -1.40 8.30 6.38
CA ILE A 89 -1.69 8.24 7.83
C ILE A 89 -0.71 7.28 8.53
N SER A 90 -0.41 6.13 7.93
CA SER A 90 0.53 5.15 8.48
C SER A 90 1.94 5.73 8.64
N ILE A 91 2.40 6.55 7.68
CA ILE A 91 3.68 7.29 7.79
C ILE A 91 3.61 8.28 8.96
N TRP A 92 2.53 9.06 9.04
CA TRP A 92 2.36 10.08 10.08
C TRP A 92 2.34 9.49 11.50
N ILE A 93 1.66 8.35 11.70
CA ILE A 93 1.63 7.63 12.98
C ILE A 93 3.02 7.11 13.34
N GLU A 94 3.76 6.53 12.39
CA GLU A 94 5.12 6.06 12.64
C GLU A 94 6.07 7.20 13.02
N TYR A 95 5.97 8.33 12.31
CA TYR A 95 6.73 9.54 12.61
C TYR A 95 6.44 10.06 14.03
N ARG A 96 5.16 10.06 14.46
CA ARG A 96 4.78 10.43 15.82
C ARG A 96 5.34 9.48 16.88
N LYS A 97 5.19 8.16 16.69
CA LYS A 97 5.73 7.15 17.62
C LYS A 97 7.24 7.30 17.80
N GLU A 98 7.97 7.60 16.72
CA GLU A 98 9.42 7.79 16.79
C GLU A 98 9.82 9.07 17.56
N LYS A 99 8.98 10.11 17.52
CA LYS A 99 9.21 11.36 18.25
C LYS A 99 8.90 11.23 19.74
N GLU A 100 7.84 10.51 20.09
CA GLU A 100 7.41 10.26 21.48
C GLU A 100 8.35 9.30 22.21
N GLY A 101 8.89 8.27 21.54
CA GLY A 101 9.84 7.32 22.14
C GLY A 101 11.28 7.84 22.32
N LYS A 102 11.54 9.11 21.94
CA LYS A 102 12.81 9.82 22.15
C LYS A 102 12.70 10.92 23.23
N SER A 103 11.55 11.03 23.91
CA SER A 103 11.30 11.88 25.08
C SER A 103 11.36 11.08 26.37
#